data_AF-A0A7C6FMT1-F1
#
_entry.id   AF-A0A7C6FMT1-F1
#
_cell.length_a   1.000
_cell.length_b   1.000
_cell.length_c   1.000
_cell.angle_alpha   90.00
_cell.angle_beta   90.00
_cell.angle_gamma   90.00
#
_symmetry.space_group_name_H-M   'P 1'
#
loop_
_entity.id
_entity.type
_entity.pdbx_description
1 polymer ?
#
loop_
_entity_poly.entity_id
_entity_poly.type
_entity_poly.pdbx_seq_one_letter_code
_entity_poly.pdbx_strand_id
1 'polypeptide(L)'
;ILIILKEDDKRIVIAIENKIKSSEHSGQLHKYRKIVENEFKDYIKFYIYLTPESVIPSDENWIPFMYDIVADLIDDLLTNRKDLMHENVYNFIKQYSVILRRHIVGNSEIEQICRQVYKKHEKALDLIFQYKPDIILEISEYLQELINKESDLILDTAGKTVIRFTSYVIDNKIEKVGEGWTPSKRIVLFEFSNYEIRLVLRLYIGPGDRELRGKLLDFFKAKSELFKHADRRFGKKWHSVYQKEFLRKKDCEDKNIEDLKPIIKKRFDDFLKEDLKNINNYFEQEWV
;
A
#
# COMPACT_ATOMS: atom_id res chain seq x y z
N ILE A 1 5.16 20.99 -32.93
CA ILE A 1 3.99 21.63 -33.59
C ILE A 1 4.16 23.14 -33.43
N LEU A 2 3.81 23.92 -34.45
CA LEU A 2 3.86 25.38 -34.38
C LEU A 2 2.52 25.96 -34.83
N ILE A 3 1.91 26.80 -33.99
CA ILE A 3 0.66 27.50 -34.29
C ILE A 3 0.98 28.99 -34.40
N ILE A 4 0.58 29.61 -35.50
CA ILE A 4 0.81 31.04 -35.76
C ILE A 4 -0.56 31.71 -35.86
N LEU A 5 -0.79 32.71 -35.02
CA LEU A 5 -1.99 33.53 -35.03
C LEU A 5 -1.60 34.95 -35.44
N LYS A 6 -2.23 35.45 -36.50
CA LYS A 6 -2.05 36.81 -37.00
C LYS A 6 -3.40 37.46 -37.15
N GLU A 7 -3.69 38.37 -36.25
CA GLU A 7 -4.83 39.29 -36.31
C GLU A 7 -4.25 40.71 -36.29
N ASP A 8 -4.95 41.70 -36.84
CA ASP A 8 -4.37 42.98 -37.32
C ASP A 8 -3.26 43.58 -36.42
N ASP A 9 -3.48 43.61 -35.10
CA ASP A 9 -2.52 44.14 -34.11
C ASP A 9 -1.82 43.09 -33.22
N LYS A 10 -2.11 41.79 -33.40
CA LYS A 10 -1.58 40.71 -32.56
C LYS A 10 -0.92 39.61 -33.39
N ARG A 11 0.38 39.42 -33.13
CA ARG A 11 1.19 38.36 -33.72
C ARG A 11 1.62 37.41 -32.61
N ILE A 12 1.06 36.21 -32.59
CA ILE A 12 1.34 35.19 -31.57
C ILE A 12 1.87 33.94 -32.24
N VAL A 13 2.91 33.35 -31.67
CA VAL A 13 3.43 32.04 -32.03
C VAL A 13 3.40 31.12 -30.81
N ILE A 14 2.84 29.93 -30.97
CA ILE A 14 2.76 28.91 -29.94
C ILE A 14 3.52 27.68 -30.43
N ALA A 15 4.64 27.38 -29.79
CA ALA A 15 5.39 26.16 -30.01
C ALA A 15 4.90 25.08 -29.04
N ILE A 16 4.47 23.95 -29.57
CA ILE A 16 4.01 22.80 -28.77
C ILE A 16 4.93 21.62 -29.06
N GLU A 17 5.65 21.17 -28.04
CA GLU A 17 6.36 19.91 -28.06
C GLU A 17 5.45 18.87 -27.44
N ASN A 18 5.10 17.85 -28.22
CA ASN A 18 4.15 16.82 -27.82
C ASN A 18 4.90 15.51 -27.56
N LYS A 19 4.79 14.96 -26.35
CA LYS A 19 5.40 13.69 -25.95
C LYS A 19 4.37 12.79 -25.28
N ILE A 20 4.14 11.58 -25.83
CA ILE A 20 3.20 10.60 -25.26
C ILE A 20 3.92 9.39 -24.65
N LYS A 21 4.97 8.85 -25.31
CA LYS A 21 5.67 7.62 -24.90
C LYS A 21 7.19 7.74 -24.88
N SER A 22 7.71 8.94 -25.06
CA SER A 22 9.15 9.20 -25.12
C SER A 22 9.51 10.29 -24.14
N SER A 23 10.64 10.09 -23.45
CA SER A 23 11.25 11.14 -22.65
C SER A 23 11.81 12.24 -23.54
N GLU A 24 12.08 13.39 -22.92
CA GLU A 24 12.76 14.49 -23.58
C GLU A 24 14.16 14.06 -24.07
N HIS A 25 14.49 14.38 -25.33
CA HIS A 25 15.86 14.21 -25.81
C HIS A 25 16.73 15.39 -25.33
N SER A 26 17.97 15.11 -24.91
CA SER A 26 18.86 16.12 -24.31
C SER A 26 19.00 17.38 -25.20
N GLY A 27 18.66 18.54 -24.65
CA GLY A 27 18.80 19.85 -25.29
C GLY A 27 17.76 20.20 -26.36
N GLN A 28 16.73 19.36 -26.55
CA GLN A 28 15.73 19.54 -27.61
C GLN A 28 14.90 20.81 -27.42
N LEU A 29 14.41 21.07 -26.21
CA LEU A 29 13.54 22.21 -25.90
C LEU A 29 14.25 23.56 -26.12
N HIS A 30 15.51 23.67 -25.67
CA HIS A 30 16.34 24.85 -25.88
C HIS A 30 16.60 25.12 -27.36
N LYS A 31 16.87 24.06 -28.15
CA LYS A 31 17.08 24.19 -29.60
C LYS A 31 15.83 24.74 -30.29
N TYR A 32 14.66 24.22 -29.95
CA TYR A 32 13.38 24.66 -30.53
C TYR A 32 13.04 26.09 -30.13
N ARG A 33 13.28 26.46 -28.87
CA ARG A 33 13.09 27.82 -28.41
C ARG A 33 13.93 28.81 -29.21
N LYS A 34 15.23 28.56 -29.37
CA LYS A 34 16.13 29.41 -30.16
C LYS A 34 15.67 29.60 -31.61
N ILE A 35 15.17 28.55 -32.25
CA ILE A 35 14.66 28.64 -33.62
C ILE A 35 13.46 29.59 -33.66
N VAL A 36 12.49 29.40 -32.77
CA VAL A 36 11.28 30.25 -32.71
C VAL A 36 11.63 31.69 -32.38
N GLU A 37 12.57 31.93 -31.47
CA GLU A 37 13.04 33.28 -31.12
C GLU A 37 13.68 34.01 -32.31
N ASN A 38 14.45 33.29 -33.13
CA ASN A 38 15.13 33.87 -34.29
C ASN A 38 14.18 34.15 -35.46
N GLU A 39 13.26 33.24 -35.75
CA GLU A 39 12.34 33.34 -36.89
C GLU A 39 11.17 34.30 -36.61
N PHE A 40 10.70 34.39 -35.35
CA PHE A 40 9.49 35.13 -34.97
C PHE A 40 9.79 36.26 -33.99
N LYS A 41 10.78 37.11 -34.30
CA LYS A 41 11.27 38.17 -33.40
C LYS A 41 10.15 39.04 -32.84
N ASP A 42 9.27 39.53 -33.70
CA ASP A 42 8.20 40.48 -33.35
C ASP A 42 6.90 39.82 -32.85
N TYR A 43 6.91 38.52 -32.62
CA TYR A 43 5.73 37.79 -32.13
C TYR A 43 5.79 37.63 -30.62
N ILE A 44 4.62 37.60 -29.96
CA ILE A 44 4.46 37.06 -28.61
C ILE A 44 4.61 35.54 -28.71
N LYS A 45 5.40 34.94 -27.82
CA LYS A 45 5.82 33.53 -27.92
C LYS A 45 5.31 32.76 -26.71
N PHE A 46 4.67 31.63 -26.95
CA PHE A 46 4.31 30.66 -25.93
C PHE A 46 4.97 29.31 -26.25
N TYR A 47 5.47 28.65 -25.23
CA TYR A 47 6.10 27.35 -25.33
C TYR A 47 5.34 26.37 -24.44
N ILE A 48 4.76 25.33 -25.03
CA ILE A 48 3.91 24.37 -24.36
C ILE A 48 4.56 22.99 -24.48
N TYR A 49 4.81 22.36 -23.34
CA TYR A 49 5.29 20.99 -23.27
C TYR A 49 4.12 20.07 -22.92
N LEU A 50 3.56 19.41 -23.93
CA LEU A 50 2.33 18.63 -23.82
C LEU A 50 2.62 17.15 -23.55
N THR A 51 2.23 16.66 -22.38
CA THR A 51 2.50 15.29 -21.91
C THR A 51 1.29 14.62 -21.24
N PRO A 52 1.18 13.27 -21.26
CA PRO A 52 0.15 12.54 -20.52
C PRO A 52 0.24 12.74 -19.01
N GLU A 53 1.46 12.76 -18.50
CA GLU A 53 1.78 12.88 -17.07
C GLU A 53 2.38 14.26 -16.79
N SER A 54 2.34 14.70 -15.53
CA SER A 54 2.98 15.95 -15.12
C SER A 54 4.50 15.78 -15.12
N VAL A 55 5.15 16.17 -16.23
CA VAL A 55 6.60 16.10 -16.41
C VAL A 55 7.16 17.51 -16.52
N ILE A 56 8.17 17.81 -15.70
CA ILE A 56 8.86 19.09 -15.71
C ILE A 56 9.78 19.14 -16.95
N PRO A 57 9.63 20.13 -17.85
CA PRO A 57 10.51 20.29 -18.99
C PRO A 57 11.93 20.70 -18.58
N SER A 58 12.95 20.33 -19.36
CA SER A 58 14.35 20.73 -19.07
C SER A 58 14.64 22.22 -19.31
N ASP A 59 13.80 22.93 -20.06
CA ASP A 59 13.89 24.37 -20.31
C ASP A 59 12.71 25.06 -19.61
N GLU A 60 13.02 25.91 -18.63
CA GLU A 60 12.05 26.61 -17.77
C GLU A 60 11.10 27.54 -18.53
N ASN A 61 11.43 27.92 -19.78
CA ASN A 61 10.55 28.73 -20.61
C ASN A 61 9.36 27.94 -21.16
N TRP A 62 9.38 26.61 -21.07
CA TRP A 62 8.31 25.73 -21.51
C TRP A 62 7.31 25.50 -20.39
N ILE A 63 6.03 25.74 -20.68
CA ILE A 63 4.93 25.53 -19.74
C ILE A 63 4.53 24.06 -19.81
N PRO A 64 4.61 23.29 -18.70
CA PRO A 64 4.09 21.92 -18.68
C PRO A 64 2.57 21.97 -18.85
N PHE A 65 2.05 21.15 -19.76
CA PHE A 65 0.63 21.08 -20.08
C PHE A 65 0.21 19.63 -20.23
N MET A 66 -0.91 19.26 -19.62
CA MET A 66 -1.34 17.87 -19.58
C MET A 66 -2.50 17.60 -20.55
N TYR A 67 -2.57 16.35 -21.01
CA TYR A 67 -3.60 15.91 -21.95
C TYR A 67 -5.01 15.85 -21.35
N ASP A 68 -5.15 15.75 -20.02
CA ASP A 68 -6.44 15.88 -19.33
C ASP A 68 -7.05 17.27 -19.56
N ILE A 69 -6.26 18.34 -19.44
CA ILE A 69 -6.69 19.71 -19.71
C ILE A 69 -7.15 19.85 -21.17
N VAL A 70 -6.44 19.23 -22.13
CA VAL A 70 -6.85 19.24 -23.54
C VAL A 70 -8.19 18.52 -23.72
N ALA A 71 -8.37 17.36 -23.08
CA ALA A 71 -9.63 16.61 -23.14
C ALA A 71 -10.80 17.41 -22.55
N ASP A 72 -10.57 18.08 -21.43
CA ASP A 72 -11.58 18.92 -20.78
C ASP A 72 -11.97 20.11 -21.65
N LEU A 73 -10.98 20.79 -22.27
CA LEU A 73 -11.23 21.88 -23.23
C LEU A 73 -12.04 21.41 -24.45
N ILE A 74 -11.75 20.21 -24.96
CA ILE A 74 -12.51 19.62 -26.06
C ILE A 74 -13.96 19.33 -25.64
N ASP A 75 -14.17 18.79 -24.44
CA ASP A 75 -15.51 18.47 -23.94
C ASP A 75 -16.34 19.73 -23.69
N ASP A 76 -15.72 20.79 -23.17
CA ASP A 76 -16.33 22.12 -23.05
C ASP A 76 -16.71 22.69 -24.42
N LEU A 77 -15.86 22.51 -25.43
CA LEU A 77 -16.09 22.98 -26.79
C LEU A 77 -17.24 22.21 -27.45
N LEU A 78 -17.30 20.89 -27.28
CA LEU A 78 -18.40 20.04 -27.74
C LEU A 78 -19.72 20.40 -27.06
N THR A 79 -19.69 20.75 -25.77
CA THR A 79 -20.89 21.07 -25.00
C THR A 79 -21.44 22.46 -25.33
N ASN A 80 -20.57 23.48 -25.36
CA ASN A 80 -20.99 24.89 -25.42
C ASN A 80 -21.07 25.45 -26.84
N ARG A 81 -20.48 24.76 -27.83
CA ARG A 81 -20.38 25.26 -29.21
C ARG A 81 -20.99 24.30 -30.23
N LYS A 82 -21.79 23.31 -29.79
CA LYS A 82 -22.42 22.31 -30.66
C LYS A 82 -23.16 22.91 -31.85
N ASP A 83 -23.98 23.93 -31.59
CA ASP A 83 -24.84 24.55 -32.62
C ASP A 83 -24.06 25.39 -33.65
N LEU A 84 -22.80 25.70 -33.36
CA LEU A 84 -21.90 26.44 -34.26
C LEU A 84 -21.02 25.49 -35.10
N MET A 85 -21.15 24.17 -34.91
CA MET A 85 -20.36 23.17 -35.64
C MET A 85 -21.23 22.40 -36.62
N HIS A 86 -20.66 22.14 -37.79
CA HIS A 86 -21.21 21.15 -38.70
C HIS A 86 -21.17 19.76 -38.05
N GLU A 87 -22.22 18.95 -38.24
CA GLU A 87 -22.41 17.66 -37.57
C GLU A 87 -21.21 16.71 -37.74
N ASN A 88 -20.65 16.63 -38.95
CA ASN A 88 -19.46 15.83 -39.22
C ASN A 88 -18.23 16.25 -38.39
N VAL A 89 -18.05 17.55 -38.18
CA VAL A 89 -16.94 18.10 -37.38
C VAL A 89 -17.16 17.77 -35.91
N TYR A 90 -18.39 17.96 -35.41
CA TYR A 90 -18.77 17.58 -34.05
C TYR A 90 -18.52 16.09 -33.78
N ASN A 91 -18.97 15.22 -34.67
CA ASN A 91 -18.80 13.77 -34.53
C ASN A 91 -17.32 13.36 -34.55
N PHE A 92 -16.51 13.96 -35.41
CA PHE A 92 -15.06 13.71 -35.45
C PHE A 92 -14.36 14.13 -34.16
N ILE A 93 -14.61 15.36 -33.68
CA ILE A 93 -14.01 15.87 -32.43
C ILE A 93 -14.46 15.03 -31.23
N LYS A 94 -15.74 14.62 -31.19
CA LYS A 94 -16.27 13.73 -30.15
C LYS A 94 -15.56 12.37 -30.14
N GLN A 95 -15.38 11.75 -31.30
CA GLN A 95 -14.64 10.49 -31.40
C GLN A 95 -13.18 10.66 -30.95
N TYR A 96 -12.55 11.77 -31.32
CA TYR A 96 -11.20 12.10 -30.88
C TYR A 96 -11.11 12.25 -29.34
N SER A 97 -12.04 12.95 -28.68
CA SER A 97 -12.08 13.08 -27.21
C SER A 97 -12.12 11.71 -26.52
N VAL A 98 -12.95 10.78 -27.03
CA VAL A 98 -13.04 9.42 -26.49
C VAL A 98 -11.70 8.67 -26.61
N ILE A 99 -11.06 8.74 -27.78
CA ILE A 99 -9.77 8.07 -28.00
C ILE A 99 -8.69 8.68 -27.10
N LEU A 100 -8.66 10.01 -26.99
CA LEU A 100 -7.72 10.77 -26.18
C LEU A 100 -7.80 10.38 -24.70
N ARG A 101 -9.03 10.38 -24.14
CA ARG A 101 -9.24 9.98 -22.74
C ARG A 101 -8.84 8.53 -22.49
N ARG A 102 -9.18 7.62 -23.40
CA ARG A 102 -8.95 6.19 -23.22
C ARG A 102 -7.47 5.78 -23.34
N HIS A 103 -6.73 6.37 -24.28
CA HIS A 103 -5.40 5.87 -24.64
C HIS A 103 -4.25 6.81 -24.25
N ILE A 104 -4.53 8.06 -23.90
CA ILE A 104 -3.51 9.08 -23.63
C ILE A 104 -3.64 9.64 -22.22
N VAL A 105 -4.82 10.07 -21.78
CA VAL A 105 -5.01 10.69 -20.45
C VAL A 105 -4.90 9.68 -19.30
N GLY A 106 -5.17 8.39 -19.56
CA GLY A 106 -4.94 7.35 -18.55
C GLY A 106 -5.87 7.42 -17.34
N ASN A 107 -6.99 8.13 -17.41
CA ASN A 107 -8.08 7.95 -16.43
C ASN A 107 -8.70 6.59 -16.72
N SER A 108 -8.34 5.57 -15.94
CA SER A 108 -8.98 4.27 -16.04
C SER A 108 -10.49 4.49 -15.96
N GLU A 109 -11.24 3.93 -16.89
CA GLU A 109 -12.72 3.93 -16.92
C GLU A 109 -13.31 3.59 -15.53
N ILE A 110 -12.57 2.77 -14.77
CA ILE A 110 -12.77 2.42 -13.37
C ILE A 110 -12.82 3.65 -12.46
N GLU A 111 -11.87 4.58 -12.55
CA GLU A 111 -11.82 5.76 -11.67
C GLU A 111 -13.03 6.68 -11.89
N GLN A 112 -13.45 6.86 -13.14
CA GLN A 112 -14.66 7.64 -13.45
C GLN A 112 -15.92 6.95 -12.92
N ILE A 113 -16.04 5.64 -13.08
CA ILE A 113 -17.13 4.85 -12.51
C ILE A 113 -17.13 4.97 -10.98
N CYS A 114 -15.98 4.82 -10.32
CA CYS A 114 -15.85 4.97 -8.87
C CYS A 114 -16.27 6.37 -8.40
N ARG A 115 -15.84 7.43 -9.10
CA ARG A 115 -16.25 8.82 -8.79
C ARG A 115 -17.75 9.03 -8.95
N GLN A 116 -18.36 8.47 -10.00
CA GLN A 116 -19.80 8.56 -10.22
C GLN A 116 -20.61 7.79 -9.16
N VAL A 117 -20.15 6.58 -8.80
CA VAL A 117 -20.75 5.77 -7.73
C VAL A 117 -20.66 6.52 -6.40
N TYR A 118 -19.51 7.09 -6.08
CA TYR A 118 -19.33 7.88 -4.85
C TYR A 118 -20.25 9.10 -4.83
N LYS A 119 -20.26 9.95 -5.88
CA LYS A 119 -21.15 11.12 -5.95
C LYS A 119 -22.63 10.76 -5.84
N LYS A 120 -23.06 9.65 -6.46
CA LYS A 120 -24.47 9.23 -6.46
C LYS A 120 -24.91 8.66 -5.11
N HIS A 121 -23.98 8.06 -4.36
CA HIS A 121 -24.26 7.32 -3.13
C HIS A 121 -23.49 7.85 -1.92
N GLU A 122 -23.05 9.11 -1.95
CA GLU A 122 -22.14 9.74 -0.97
C GLU A 122 -22.59 9.47 0.46
N LYS A 123 -23.83 9.85 0.81
CA LYS A 123 -24.38 9.61 2.16
C LYS A 123 -24.34 8.14 2.57
N ALA A 124 -24.72 7.22 1.68
CA ALA A 124 -24.77 5.80 2.00
C ALA A 124 -23.35 5.21 2.15
N LEU A 125 -22.41 5.61 1.29
CA LEU A 125 -21.03 5.18 1.34
C LEU A 125 -20.30 5.77 2.55
N ASP A 126 -20.54 7.04 2.88
CA ASP A 126 -20.01 7.68 4.08
C ASP A 126 -20.53 7.01 5.35
N LEU A 127 -21.83 6.67 5.39
CA LEU A 127 -22.39 5.84 6.45
C LEU A 127 -21.72 4.46 6.50
N ILE A 128 -21.52 3.79 5.37
CA ILE A 128 -20.81 2.50 5.31
C ILE A 128 -19.37 2.64 5.83
N PHE A 129 -18.65 3.71 5.46
CA PHE A 129 -17.29 3.96 5.94
C PHE A 129 -17.25 4.29 7.43
N GLN A 130 -18.21 5.08 7.91
CA GLN A 130 -18.32 5.45 9.33
C GLN A 130 -18.63 4.25 10.22
N TYR A 131 -19.51 3.35 9.75
CA TYR A 131 -19.90 2.14 10.48
C TYR A 131 -19.15 0.89 10.01
N LYS A 132 -18.10 1.04 9.18
CA LYS A 132 -17.30 -0.09 8.71
C LYS A 132 -16.68 -0.76 9.93
N PRO A 133 -17.04 -2.03 10.23
CA PRO A 133 -16.49 -2.72 11.38
C PRO A 133 -14.97 -2.78 11.26
N ASP A 134 -14.28 -2.39 12.33
CA ASP A 134 -12.83 -2.48 12.39
C ASP A 134 -12.44 -3.91 12.78
N ILE A 135 -12.65 -4.84 11.83
CA ILE A 135 -12.46 -6.28 12.05
C ILE A 135 -11.06 -6.58 12.61
N ILE A 136 -10.03 -5.80 12.24
CA ILE A 136 -8.68 -5.97 12.77
C ILE A 136 -8.66 -5.64 14.27
N LEU A 137 -9.27 -4.53 14.69
CA LEU A 137 -9.37 -4.18 16.10
C LEU A 137 -10.17 -5.23 16.87
N GLU A 138 -11.30 -5.67 16.34
CA GLU A 138 -12.15 -6.66 16.99
C GLU A 138 -11.45 -8.02 17.16
N ILE A 139 -10.67 -8.46 16.16
CA ILE A 139 -9.80 -9.65 16.29
C ILE A 139 -8.74 -9.44 17.37
N SER A 140 -8.12 -8.25 17.42
CA SER A 140 -7.11 -7.92 18.44
C SER A 140 -7.69 -7.97 19.85
N GLU A 141 -8.86 -7.40 20.07
CA GLU A 141 -9.57 -7.44 21.35
C GLU A 141 -9.92 -8.87 21.72
N TYR A 142 -10.46 -9.64 20.77
CA TYR A 142 -10.81 -11.03 21.00
C TYR A 142 -9.59 -11.90 21.36
N LEU A 143 -8.46 -11.73 20.69
CA LEU A 143 -7.22 -12.44 21.03
C LEU A 143 -6.72 -12.09 22.42
N GLN A 144 -6.79 -10.81 22.82
CA GLN A 144 -6.43 -10.38 24.17
C GLN A 144 -7.34 -11.02 25.22
N GLU A 145 -8.65 -11.11 24.97
CA GLU A 145 -9.57 -11.83 25.84
C GLU A 145 -9.21 -13.31 25.98
N LEU A 146 -8.90 -13.98 24.87
CA LEU A 146 -8.52 -15.39 24.89
C LEU A 146 -7.22 -15.59 25.69
N ILE A 147 -6.22 -14.74 25.47
CA ILE A 147 -4.94 -14.82 26.19
C ILE A 147 -5.15 -14.58 27.69
N ASN A 148 -5.91 -13.55 28.07
CA ASN A 148 -6.15 -13.21 29.48
C ASN A 148 -7.02 -14.22 30.23
N LYS A 149 -7.80 -15.06 29.52
CA LYS A 149 -8.57 -16.15 30.13
C LYS A 149 -7.70 -17.36 30.50
N GLU A 150 -6.55 -17.52 29.86
CA GLU A 150 -5.64 -18.63 30.11
C GLU A 150 -4.64 -18.24 31.21
N SER A 151 -4.66 -18.93 32.35
CA SER A 151 -3.82 -18.61 33.51
C SER A 151 -2.32 -18.85 33.28
N ASP A 152 -1.97 -19.70 32.32
CA ASP A 152 -0.57 -20.01 31.96
C ASP A 152 0.01 -19.03 30.93
N LEU A 153 -0.79 -18.07 30.44
CA LEU A 153 -0.35 -17.07 29.49
C LEU A 153 -0.20 -15.69 30.14
N ILE A 154 0.78 -14.95 29.65
CA ILE A 154 1.06 -13.59 30.08
C ILE A 154 1.00 -12.69 28.85
N LEU A 155 0.01 -11.81 28.80
CA LEU A 155 -0.07 -10.78 27.78
C LEU A 155 1.12 -9.81 27.93
N ASP A 156 1.73 -9.45 26.81
CA ASP A 156 2.80 -8.47 26.74
C ASP A 156 2.29 -7.20 26.07
N THR A 157 2.94 -6.68 25.03
CA THR A 157 2.39 -5.55 24.25
C THR A 157 1.24 -6.01 23.35
N ALA A 158 0.10 -5.34 23.40
CA ALA A 158 -1.01 -5.55 22.48
C ALA A 158 -1.40 -4.23 21.79
N GLY A 159 -1.54 -4.30 20.48
CA GLY A 159 -2.09 -3.25 19.64
C GLY A 159 -2.83 -3.87 18.46
N LYS A 160 -3.48 -3.03 17.66
CA LYS A 160 -4.40 -3.45 16.60
C LYS A 160 -3.85 -4.56 15.68
N THR A 161 -2.63 -4.40 15.18
CA THR A 161 -2.02 -5.32 14.20
C THR A 161 -1.04 -6.31 14.81
N VAL A 162 -0.62 -6.09 16.06
CA VAL A 162 0.45 -6.84 16.72
C VAL A 162 0.07 -7.11 18.17
N ILE A 163 -0.12 -8.37 18.50
CA ILE A 163 -0.46 -8.82 19.84
C ILE A 163 0.63 -9.79 20.30
N ARG A 164 1.34 -9.45 21.37
CA ARG A 164 2.42 -10.26 21.93
C ARG A 164 2.05 -10.85 23.28
N PHE A 165 2.52 -12.05 23.51
CA PHE A 165 2.35 -12.76 24.78
C PHE A 165 3.46 -13.80 24.96
N THR A 166 3.54 -14.37 26.15
CA THR A 166 4.39 -15.52 26.47
C THR A 166 3.65 -16.49 27.37
N SER A 167 4.21 -17.68 27.60
CA SER A 167 3.76 -18.57 28.69
C SER A 167 4.54 -18.31 29.97
N TYR A 168 3.98 -18.70 31.11
CA TYR A 168 4.65 -18.61 32.41
C TYR A 168 5.96 -19.43 32.42
N VAL A 169 5.95 -20.60 31.78
CA VAL A 169 7.13 -21.47 31.62
C VAL A 169 8.28 -20.72 30.94
N ILE A 170 8.02 -20.11 29.78
CA ILE A 170 9.04 -19.37 29.03
C ILE A 170 9.49 -18.12 29.82
N ASP A 171 8.53 -17.39 30.44
CA ASP A 171 8.84 -16.16 31.17
C ASP A 171 9.75 -16.39 32.38
N ASN A 172 9.65 -17.55 33.04
CA ASN A 172 10.47 -17.89 34.20
C ASN A 172 11.83 -18.47 33.82
N LYS A 173 11.93 -19.12 32.66
CA LYS A 173 13.16 -19.80 32.20
C LYS A 173 14.15 -18.84 31.55
N ILE A 174 13.70 -17.69 31.05
CA ILE A 174 14.53 -16.77 30.27
C ILE A 174 14.59 -15.42 30.97
N GLU A 175 15.81 -14.94 31.23
CA GLU A 175 16.01 -13.62 31.82
C GLU A 175 15.49 -12.48 30.92
N LYS A 176 14.96 -11.45 31.55
CA LYS A 176 14.34 -10.28 30.90
C LYS A 176 15.41 -9.25 30.51
N VAL A 177 16.21 -9.61 29.51
CA VAL A 177 17.36 -8.81 29.01
C VAL A 177 17.23 -8.40 27.54
N GLY A 178 16.04 -8.55 26.96
CA GLY A 178 15.72 -8.08 25.62
C GLY A 178 15.69 -6.54 25.53
N GLU A 179 16.04 -6.01 24.38
CA GLU A 179 16.19 -4.56 24.15
C GLU A 179 15.56 -4.13 22.82
N GLY A 180 14.83 -3.02 22.80
CA GLY A 180 14.44 -2.35 21.56
C GLY A 180 13.22 -2.92 20.84
N TRP A 181 12.34 -3.68 21.51
CA TRP A 181 11.05 -4.10 20.92
C TRP A 181 9.85 -4.13 21.88
N THR A 182 10.02 -4.44 23.17
CA THR A 182 8.94 -4.40 24.17
C THR A 182 9.45 -3.83 25.51
N PRO A 183 8.59 -3.15 26.30
CA PRO A 183 8.98 -2.61 27.61
C PRO A 183 9.31 -3.70 28.65
N SER A 184 8.78 -4.91 28.48
CA SER A 184 8.98 -6.03 29.42
C SER A 184 10.39 -6.63 29.38
N LYS A 185 11.20 -6.25 28.39
CA LYS A 185 12.53 -6.80 28.14
C LYS A 185 12.53 -8.31 27.91
N ARG A 186 11.41 -8.91 27.54
CA ARG A 186 11.35 -10.32 27.14
C ARG A 186 12.04 -10.49 25.79
N ILE A 187 12.88 -11.51 25.64
CA ILE A 187 13.58 -11.78 24.37
C ILE A 187 12.89 -12.87 23.54
N VAL A 188 12.11 -13.76 24.15
CA VAL A 188 11.28 -14.75 23.46
C VAL A 188 9.81 -14.40 23.67
N LEU A 189 9.09 -14.15 22.58
CA LEU A 189 7.67 -13.82 22.61
C LEU A 189 6.93 -14.50 21.47
N PHE A 190 5.70 -14.93 21.75
CA PHE A 190 4.71 -15.17 20.73
C PHE A 190 4.17 -13.83 20.22
N GLU A 191 3.91 -13.74 18.93
CA GLU A 191 3.35 -12.57 18.27
C GLU A 191 2.29 -13.01 17.24
N PHE A 192 1.07 -12.50 17.40
CA PHE A 192 0.09 -12.48 16.34
C PHE A 192 0.34 -11.27 15.44
N SER A 193 0.58 -11.52 14.15
CA SER A 193 0.49 -10.50 13.11
C SER A 193 -0.91 -10.55 12.50
N ASN A 194 -1.71 -9.51 12.79
CA ASN A 194 -3.11 -9.39 12.45
C ASN A 194 -3.30 -8.41 11.28
N TYR A 195 -3.54 -8.97 10.09
CA TYR A 195 -3.75 -8.25 8.84
C TYR A 195 -5.15 -8.52 8.28
N GLU A 196 -5.66 -7.64 7.41
CA GLU A 196 -7.01 -7.73 6.83
C GLU A 196 -7.37 -9.10 6.26
N ILE A 197 -6.42 -9.76 5.60
CA ILE A 197 -6.64 -11.05 4.91
C ILE A 197 -5.89 -12.21 5.54
N ARG A 198 -5.27 -12.01 6.71
CA ARG A 198 -4.39 -13.01 7.32
C ARG A 198 -4.13 -12.78 8.80
N LEU A 199 -4.26 -13.84 9.58
CA LEU A 199 -3.83 -13.88 10.98
C LEU A 199 -2.78 -14.99 11.15
N VAL A 200 -1.60 -14.62 11.64
CA VAL A 200 -0.48 -15.57 11.80
C VAL A 200 0.15 -15.41 13.17
N LEU A 201 0.31 -16.52 13.87
CA LEU A 201 1.08 -16.63 15.09
C LEU A 201 2.54 -16.98 14.78
N ARG A 202 3.49 -16.32 15.43
CA ARG A 202 4.92 -16.65 15.36
C ARG A 202 5.55 -16.64 16.75
N LEU A 203 6.56 -17.47 16.94
CA LEU A 203 7.50 -17.35 18.07
C LEU A 203 8.77 -16.68 17.57
N TYR A 204 9.20 -15.61 18.23
CA TYR A 204 10.35 -14.82 17.84
C TYR A 204 11.45 -14.82 18.90
N ILE A 205 12.70 -14.86 18.43
CA ILE A 205 13.87 -14.33 19.14
C ILE A 205 13.97 -12.83 18.81
N GLY A 206 13.63 -12.01 19.78
CA GLY A 206 13.69 -10.55 19.74
C GLY A 206 15.10 -10.00 20.01
N PRO A 207 15.31 -8.70 19.75
CA PRO A 207 16.60 -8.04 19.89
C PRO A 207 17.12 -8.06 21.33
N GLY A 208 18.44 -8.18 21.48
CA GLY A 208 19.12 -8.36 22.76
C GLY A 208 20.56 -8.84 22.54
N ASP A 209 21.21 -9.26 23.62
CA ASP A 209 22.60 -9.74 23.60
C ASP A 209 22.84 -10.84 22.55
N ARG A 210 23.99 -10.77 21.87
CA ARG A 210 24.32 -11.66 20.75
C ARG A 210 24.59 -13.09 21.20
N GLU A 211 25.18 -13.28 22.37
CA GLU A 211 25.49 -14.61 22.90
C GLU A 211 24.20 -15.33 23.30
N LEU A 212 23.32 -14.67 24.06
CA LEU A 212 22.01 -15.23 24.43
C LEU A 212 21.18 -15.54 23.19
N ARG A 213 21.13 -14.63 22.22
CA ARG A 213 20.44 -14.86 20.94
C ARG A 213 20.99 -16.07 20.18
N GLY A 214 22.30 -16.29 20.23
CA GLY A 214 22.95 -17.47 19.66
C GLY A 214 22.53 -18.76 20.35
N LYS A 215 22.60 -18.78 21.69
CA LYS A 215 22.16 -19.92 22.52
C LYS A 215 20.70 -20.28 22.27
N LEU A 216 19.81 -19.28 22.22
CA LEU A 216 18.40 -19.48 21.90
C LEU A 216 18.22 -20.08 20.50
N LEU A 217 18.95 -19.58 19.50
CA LEU A 217 18.87 -20.12 18.15
C LEU A 217 19.29 -21.59 18.09
N ASP A 218 20.42 -21.93 18.72
CA ASP A 218 20.93 -23.30 18.75
C ASP A 218 19.98 -24.24 19.50
N PHE A 219 19.39 -23.77 20.60
CA PHE A 219 18.32 -24.46 21.31
C PHE A 219 17.11 -24.76 20.40
N PHE A 220 16.58 -23.76 19.68
CA PHE A 220 15.46 -24.01 18.77
C PHE A 220 15.83 -24.95 17.61
N LYS A 221 17.06 -24.87 17.09
CA LYS A 221 17.53 -25.75 16.01
C LYS A 221 17.65 -27.22 16.44
N ALA A 222 17.97 -27.47 17.70
CA ALA A 222 18.06 -28.83 18.23
C ALA A 222 16.71 -29.59 18.21
N LYS A 223 15.59 -28.87 18.03
CA LYS A 223 14.23 -29.43 17.92
C LYS A 223 13.53 -28.95 16.64
N SER A 224 14.18 -29.13 15.49
CA SER A 224 13.73 -28.60 14.19
C SER A 224 12.37 -29.11 13.73
N GLU A 225 11.92 -30.27 14.21
CA GLU A 225 10.58 -30.80 13.98
C GLU A 225 9.48 -29.89 14.55
N LEU A 226 9.77 -29.23 15.67
CA LEU A 226 8.89 -28.27 16.34
C LEU A 226 9.15 -26.83 15.84
N PHE A 227 10.41 -26.48 15.62
CA PHE A 227 10.85 -25.13 15.23
C PHE A 227 11.38 -25.07 13.79
N LYS A 228 10.52 -25.42 12.84
CA LYS A 228 10.85 -25.50 11.40
C LYS A 228 11.40 -24.22 10.77
N HIS A 229 11.34 -23.08 11.46
CA HIS A 229 11.85 -21.80 10.96
C HIS A 229 13.21 -21.40 11.53
N ALA A 230 13.73 -22.12 12.53
CA ALA A 230 15.00 -21.82 13.19
C ALA A 230 16.23 -21.96 12.26
N ASP A 231 16.16 -22.81 11.23
CA ASP A 231 17.25 -23.01 10.26
C ASP A 231 17.35 -21.92 9.19
N ARG A 232 16.42 -20.96 9.18
CA ARG A 232 16.47 -19.84 8.24
C ARG A 232 17.66 -18.93 8.55
N ARG A 233 18.05 -18.11 7.55
CA ARG A 233 19.11 -17.11 7.73
C ARG A 233 18.83 -16.27 8.98
N PHE A 234 19.77 -16.30 9.92
CA PHE A 234 19.58 -15.68 11.22
C PHE A 234 19.39 -14.17 11.09
N GLY A 235 18.28 -13.67 11.63
CA GLY A 235 17.90 -12.26 11.53
C GLY A 235 18.74 -11.41 12.48
N LYS A 236 19.09 -10.18 12.06
CA LYS A 236 19.90 -9.27 12.89
C LYS A 236 19.14 -8.76 14.14
N LYS A 237 17.82 -8.60 14.04
CA LYS A 237 16.97 -8.05 15.12
C LYS A 237 15.83 -8.99 15.51
N TRP A 238 15.13 -9.57 14.55
CA TRP A 238 14.03 -10.50 14.81
C TRP A 238 14.27 -11.79 14.05
N HIS A 239 14.07 -12.93 14.70
CA HIS A 239 14.17 -14.22 14.06
C HIS A 239 13.02 -15.12 14.49
N SER A 240 12.15 -15.49 13.55
CA SER A 240 11.00 -16.37 13.80
C SER A 240 11.45 -17.82 13.73
N VAL A 241 11.18 -18.58 14.79
CA VAL A 241 11.56 -19.99 14.93
C VAL A 241 10.36 -20.94 14.76
N TYR A 242 9.15 -20.43 15.00
CA TYR A 242 7.88 -21.13 14.81
C TYR A 242 6.84 -20.21 14.15
N GLN A 243 5.92 -20.80 13.38
CA GLN A 243 4.82 -20.10 12.73
C GLN A 243 3.60 -21.02 12.61
N LYS A 244 2.41 -20.48 12.90
CA LYS A 244 1.12 -21.13 12.66
C LYS A 244 0.10 -20.15 12.10
N GLU A 245 -0.60 -20.56 11.04
CA GLU A 245 -1.61 -19.72 10.39
C GLU A 245 -2.99 -19.92 11.00
N PHE A 246 -3.56 -18.84 11.53
CA PHE A 246 -4.87 -18.83 12.15
C PHE A 246 -5.97 -18.42 11.18
N LEU A 247 -5.69 -17.51 10.25
CA LEU A 247 -6.60 -17.17 9.16
C LEU A 247 -5.81 -16.96 7.87
N ARG A 248 -6.35 -17.46 6.76
CA ARG A 248 -5.87 -17.23 5.39
C ARG A 248 -6.85 -16.34 4.65
N LYS A 249 -6.46 -15.85 3.47
CA LYS A 249 -7.32 -15.02 2.61
C LYS A 249 -8.72 -15.61 2.43
N LYS A 250 -8.82 -16.90 2.09
CA LYS A 250 -10.10 -17.64 1.95
C LYS A 250 -10.95 -17.71 3.22
N ASP A 251 -10.33 -17.58 4.39
CA ASP A 251 -11.04 -17.61 5.67
C ASP A 251 -11.65 -16.25 5.98
N CYS A 252 -11.13 -15.16 5.38
CA CYS A 252 -11.53 -13.77 5.61
C CYS A 252 -12.49 -13.21 4.53
N GLU A 253 -12.54 -13.81 3.34
CA GLU A 253 -13.41 -13.38 2.23
C GLU A 253 -14.88 -13.38 2.65
N ASP A 254 -15.54 -12.22 2.52
CA ASP A 254 -16.96 -11.98 2.79
C ASP A 254 -17.43 -12.34 4.21
N LYS A 255 -16.53 -12.40 5.20
CA LYS A 255 -16.85 -12.74 6.60
C LYS A 255 -16.71 -11.56 7.54
N ASN A 256 -17.58 -11.53 8.55
CA ASN A 256 -17.49 -10.60 9.67
C ASN A 256 -16.80 -11.25 10.88
N ILE A 257 -16.61 -10.48 11.95
CA ILE A 257 -15.95 -10.97 13.17
C ILE A 257 -16.64 -12.19 13.80
N GLU A 258 -17.97 -12.28 13.77
CA GLU A 258 -18.74 -13.37 14.40
C GLU A 258 -18.51 -14.69 13.65
N ASP A 259 -18.25 -14.64 12.35
CA ASP A 259 -17.86 -15.82 11.58
C ASP A 259 -16.40 -16.24 11.85
N LEU A 260 -15.52 -15.29 12.19
CA LEU A 260 -14.09 -15.51 12.41
C LEU A 260 -13.78 -16.02 13.82
N LYS A 261 -14.49 -15.52 14.84
CA LYS A 261 -14.28 -15.89 16.26
C LYS A 261 -14.25 -17.41 16.49
N PRO A 262 -15.21 -18.23 15.98
CA PRO A 262 -15.18 -19.68 16.17
C PRO A 262 -13.95 -20.35 15.53
N ILE A 263 -13.49 -19.85 14.37
CA ILE A 263 -12.31 -20.37 13.67
C ILE A 263 -11.05 -20.05 14.46
N ILE A 264 -10.92 -18.80 14.92
CA ILE A 264 -9.80 -18.34 15.75
C ILE A 264 -9.76 -19.14 17.04
N LYS A 265 -10.91 -19.26 17.74
CA LYS A 265 -11.00 -20.00 19.01
C LYS A 265 -10.55 -21.44 18.85
N LYS A 266 -11.08 -22.14 17.84
CA LYS A 266 -10.71 -23.53 17.58
C LYS A 266 -9.20 -23.67 17.37
N ARG A 267 -8.61 -22.84 16.51
CA ARG A 267 -7.17 -22.91 16.22
C ARG A 267 -6.30 -22.46 17.41
N PHE A 268 -6.82 -21.56 18.26
CA PHE A 268 -6.18 -21.18 19.51
C PHE A 268 -6.16 -22.36 20.48
N ASP A 269 -7.28 -23.05 20.66
CA ASP A 269 -7.38 -24.23 21.52
C ASP A 269 -6.48 -25.37 21.04
N ASP A 270 -6.43 -25.60 19.73
CA ASP A 270 -5.52 -26.57 19.12
C ASP A 270 -4.04 -26.17 19.36
N PHE A 271 -3.72 -24.88 19.28
CA PHE A 271 -2.39 -24.37 19.63
C PHE A 271 -2.05 -24.60 21.11
N LEU A 272 -2.96 -24.33 22.04
CA LEU A 272 -2.71 -24.54 23.47
C LEU A 272 -2.47 -26.02 23.80
N LYS A 273 -3.33 -26.91 23.28
CA LYS A 273 -3.32 -28.34 23.62
C LYS A 273 -2.11 -29.08 23.06
N GLU A 274 -1.65 -28.69 21.88
CA GLU A 274 -0.58 -29.39 21.18
C GLU A 274 0.71 -28.59 21.18
N ASP A 275 0.73 -27.47 20.44
CA ASP A 275 1.98 -26.76 20.13
C ASP A 275 2.57 -26.10 21.38
N LEU A 276 1.78 -25.31 22.11
CA LEU A 276 2.25 -24.61 23.30
C LEU A 276 2.71 -25.60 24.37
N LYS A 277 1.94 -26.67 24.59
CA LYS A 277 2.30 -27.73 25.53
C LYS A 277 3.65 -28.36 25.16
N ASN A 278 3.87 -28.69 23.89
CA ASN A 278 5.13 -29.26 23.42
C ASN A 278 6.30 -28.27 23.53
N ILE A 279 6.06 -26.98 23.23
CA ILE A 279 7.05 -25.92 23.39
C ILE A 279 7.44 -25.75 24.86
N ASN A 280 6.45 -25.62 25.76
CA ASN A 280 6.69 -25.48 27.20
C ASN A 280 7.47 -26.67 27.76
N ASN A 281 7.07 -27.92 27.43
CA ASN A 281 7.78 -29.12 27.85
C ASN A 281 9.25 -29.11 27.39
N TYR A 282 9.52 -28.65 26.17
CA TYR A 282 10.89 -28.55 25.66
C TYR A 282 11.71 -27.51 26.43
N PHE A 283 11.14 -26.36 26.76
CA PHE A 283 11.77 -25.36 27.63
C PHE A 283 12.03 -25.89 29.05
N GLU A 284 11.12 -26.67 29.62
CA GLU A 284 11.31 -27.24 30.94
C GLU A 284 12.46 -28.24 30.99
N GLN A 285 12.54 -29.11 29.99
CA GLN A 285 13.49 -30.23 29.92
C GLN A 285 14.89 -29.80 29.51
N GLU A 286 15.02 -28.89 28.54
CA GLU A 286 16.26 -28.69 27.80
C GLU A 286 16.85 -27.29 27.97
N TRP A 287 16.07 -26.29 28.43
CA TRP A 287 16.59 -24.95 28.71
C TRP A 287 17.04 -24.85 30.18
N VAL A 288 18.36 -24.71 30.37
CA VAL A 288 19.04 -24.60 31.66
C VAL A 288 19.61 -23.20 31.84
#